data_AF-A0A813FV18-F1
#
_entry.id   AF-A0A813FV18-F1
#
_cell.length_a   1.000
_cell.length_b   1.000
_cell.length_c   1.000
_cell.angle_alpha   90.00
_cell.angle_beta   90.00
_cell.angle_gamma   90.00
#
_symmetry.space_group_name_H-M   'P 1'
#
loop_
_entity.id
_entity.type
_entity.pdbx_description
1 polymer ?
#
loop_
_entity_poly.entity_id
_entity_poly.type
_entity_poly.pdbx_seq_one_letter_code
_entity_poly.pdbx_strand_id
1 'polypeptide(L)'
;MAEEGRGDHLLAAALRVWGDIRGELKVHEGEALQNGILLPAEDLKKVVKWLQQTVTKFGASAAVADGEDRDKMLQPIAQEVIKSFTAAVGTLLSMRRGAGPSLVKELQVVGGSLAEAIDALGASVGSPSMATHAGKALERVKHLEKMSVQNRAAVRRCLLKSLAQLRDANRELQEGLREDPADAGEDDEEDIFSDDLDFHDSPLDATEKRLVQAILKVSLLAEDLLKE
;
A
#
# COMPACT_ATOMS: atom_id res chain seq x y z
N MET A 1 -3.95 -3.96 -26.95
CA MET A 1 -2.69 -4.28 -26.26
C MET A 1 -2.95 -5.51 -25.42
N ALA A 2 -2.10 -6.53 -25.56
CA ALA A 2 -2.41 -7.94 -25.34
C ALA A 2 -2.70 -8.33 -23.87
N GLU A 3 -3.93 -8.76 -23.57
CA GLU A 3 -4.31 -9.51 -22.36
C GLU A 3 -4.51 -11.02 -22.63
N GLU A 4 -4.35 -11.48 -23.87
CA GLU A 4 -4.47 -12.89 -24.24
C GLU A 4 -3.15 -13.62 -24.00
N GLY A 5 -2.95 -14.14 -22.79
CA GLY A 5 -1.79 -15.00 -22.52
C GLY A 5 -1.35 -15.15 -21.07
N ARG A 6 -2.01 -14.52 -20.09
CA ARG A 6 -1.84 -14.95 -18.69
C ARG A 6 -2.56 -16.28 -18.53
N GLY A 7 -1.83 -17.37 -18.78
CA GLY A 7 -2.27 -18.71 -18.40
C GLY A 7 -2.73 -18.69 -16.95
N ASP A 8 -3.87 -19.30 -16.70
CA ASP A 8 -4.53 -19.35 -15.38
C ASP A 8 -3.63 -20.14 -14.42
N HIS A 9 -2.66 -19.47 -13.79
CA HIS A 9 -1.73 -20.11 -12.87
C HIS A 9 -2.43 -20.44 -11.56
N LEU A 10 -1.83 -21.35 -10.79
CA LEU A 10 -2.43 -21.92 -9.58
C LEU A 10 -2.88 -20.86 -8.54
N LEU A 11 -2.20 -19.70 -8.51
CA LEU A 11 -2.51 -18.60 -7.58
C LEU A 11 -3.40 -17.48 -8.15
N ALA A 12 -3.84 -17.56 -9.42
CA ALA A 12 -4.68 -16.53 -10.05
C ALA A 12 -6.06 -16.39 -9.38
N ALA A 13 -6.48 -17.43 -8.65
CA ALA A 13 -7.68 -17.41 -7.82
C ALA A 13 -7.67 -16.31 -6.74
N ALA A 14 -6.49 -15.82 -6.31
CA ALA A 14 -6.41 -14.75 -5.31
C ALA A 14 -7.04 -13.44 -5.81
N LEU A 15 -6.77 -13.05 -7.07
CA LEU A 15 -7.38 -11.86 -7.67
C LEU A 15 -8.88 -12.04 -7.86
N ARG A 16 -9.35 -13.25 -8.21
CA ARG A 16 -10.79 -13.55 -8.32
C ARG A 16 -11.50 -13.40 -6.99
N VAL A 17 -11.00 -14.08 -5.95
CA VAL A 17 -11.53 -13.97 -4.58
C VAL A 17 -11.55 -12.53 -4.09
N TRP A 18 -10.49 -11.76 -4.38
CA TRP A 18 -10.46 -10.34 -4.04
C TRP A 18 -11.47 -9.51 -4.84
N GLY A 19 -11.57 -9.75 -6.14
CA GLY A 19 -12.52 -9.07 -7.03
C GLY A 19 -13.96 -9.21 -6.57
N ASP A 20 -14.35 -10.42 -6.16
CA ASP A 20 -15.69 -10.73 -5.65
C ASP A 20 -15.99 -9.94 -4.37
N ILE A 21 -15.01 -9.82 -3.46
CA ILE A 21 -15.22 -9.23 -2.13
C ILE A 21 -14.93 -7.72 -2.09
N ARG A 22 -14.13 -7.19 -3.01
CA ARG A 22 -13.77 -5.76 -3.05
C ARG A 22 -15.00 -4.86 -3.14
N GLY A 23 -16.02 -5.29 -3.88
CA GLY A 23 -17.30 -4.59 -3.99
C GLY A 23 -18.06 -4.50 -2.66
N GLU A 24 -17.92 -5.52 -1.81
CA GLU A 24 -18.49 -5.54 -0.47
C GLU A 24 -17.71 -4.65 0.50
N LEU A 25 -16.43 -4.36 0.28
CA LEU A 25 -15.65 -3.46 1.16
C LEU A 25 -15.93 -1.97 0.89
N LYS A 26 -17.18 -1.58 0.61
CA LYS A 26 -17.56 -0.17 0.43
C LYS A 26 -18.05 0.44 1.74
N VAL A 27 -17.83 1.75 1.91
CA VAL A 27 -18.44 2.53 2.99
C VAL A 27 -19.94 2.65 2.67
N HIS A 28 -20.81 2.17 3.56
CA HIS A 28 -22.23 2.46 3.45
C HIS A 28 -22.48 3.87 3.99
N GLU A 29 -22.84 4.79 3.10
CA GLU A 29 -23.27 6.13 3.51
C GLU A 29 -24.56 6.01 4.32
N GLY A 30 -24.56 6.52 5.55
CA GLY A 30 -25.76 6.58 6.41
C GLY A 30 -25.88 5.49 7.48
N GLU A 31 -24.99 4.48 7.52
CA GLU A 31 -24.89 3.61 8.69
C GLU A 31 -24.19 4.35 9.82
N ALA A 32 -24.88 4.57 10.94
CA ALA A 32 -24.26 5.09 12.15
C ALA A 32 -23.03 4.23 12.48
N LEU A 33 -21.89 4.87 12.71
CA LEU A 33 -20.66 4.21 13.16
C LEU A 33 -20.96 3.47 14.45
N GLN A 34 -21.35 2.20 14.33
CA GLN A 34 -21.40 1.32 15.47
C GLN A 34 -19.94 1.20 15.90
N ASN A 35 -19.66 1.34 17.19
CA ASN A 35 -18.43 0.83 17.79
C ASN A 35 -18.51 -0.69 17.68
N GLY A 36 -18.35 -1.18 16.44
CA GLY A 36 -18.69 -2.51 16.02
C GLY A 36 -17.81 -3.51 16.74
N ILE A 37 -18.29 -4.75 16.78
CA ILE A 37 -17.62 -5.90 17.38
C ILE A 37 -16.16 -5.90 16.92
N LEU A 38 -15.27 -5.64 17.87
CA LEU A 38 -13.82 -5.70 17.67
C LEU A 38 -13.48 -7.15 17.39
N LEU A 39 -13.15 -7.47 16.14
CA LEU A 39 -12.51 -8.74 15.85
C LEU A 39 -11.26 -8.84 16.75
N PRO A 40 -11.10 -9.90 17.56
CA PRO A 40 -9.93 -10.04 18.40
C PRO A 40 -8.67 -9.93 17.54
N ALA A 41 -7.74 -9.05 17.90
CA ALA A 41 -6.49 -8.86 17.15
C ALA A 41 -5.72 -10.18 16.96
N GLU A 42 -5.93 -11.13 17.87
CA GLU A 42 -5.35 -12.47 17.82
C GLU A 42 -5.86 -13.31 16.64
N ASP A 43 -7.10 -13.13 16.20
CA ASP A 43 -7.63 -13.91 15.07
C ASP A 43 -7.01 -13.46 13.75
N LEU A 44 -6.82 -12.15 13.57
CA LEU A 44 -6.05 -11.62 12.44
C LEU A 44 -4.61 -12.17 12.46
N LYS A 45 -3.92 -12.12 13.61
CA LYS A 45 -2.55 -12.64 13.73
C LYS A 45 -2.44 -14.12 13.39
N LYS A 46 -3.39 -14.95 13.84
CA LYS A 46 -3.42 -16.39 13.50
C LYS A 46 -3.52 -16.61 12.00
N VAL A 47 -4.43 -15.90 11.33
CA VAL A 47 -4.65 -16.03 9.89
C VAL A 47 -3.44 -15.51 9.10
N VAL A 48 -2.87 -14.37 9.51
CA VAL A 48 -1.65 -13.82 8.92
C VAL A 48 -0.48 -14.79 9.04
N LYS A 49 -0.28 -15.38 10.23
CA LYS A 49 0.78 -16.36 10.46
C LYS A 49 0.60 -17.60 9.58
N TRP A 50 -0.63 -18.10 9.44
CA TRP A 50 -0.95 -19.20 8.55
C TRP A 50 -0.64 -18.86 7.09
N LEU A 51 -1.06 -17.69 6.62
CA LEU A 51 -0.75 -17.20 5.27
C LEU A 51 0.76 -17.06 5.05
N GLN A 52 1.50 -16.49 6.00
CA GLN A 52 2.95 -16.37 5.93
C GLN A 52 3.64 -17.74 5.80
N GLN A 53 3.22 -18.72 6.59
CA GLN A 53 3.75 -20.09 6.54
C GLN A 53 3.47 -20.75 5.18
N THR A 54 2.25 -20.63 4.66
CA THR A 54 1.87 -21.22 3.37
C THR A 54 2.59 -20.56 2.19
N VAL A 55 2.75 -19.23 2.19
CA VAL A 55 3.54 -18.51 1.16
C VAL A 55 5.01 -18.90 1.23
N THR A 56 5.58 -19.03 2.44
CA THR A 56 6.98 -19.48 2.62
C THR A 56 7.17 -20.90 2.09
N LYS A 57 6.25 -21.81 2.44
CA LYS A 57 6.24 -23.19 1.96
C LYS A 57 6.12 -23.24 0.44
N PHE A 58 5.24 -22.45 -0.16
CA PHE A 58 5.08 -22.35 -1.60
C PHE A 58 6.36 -21.89 -2.28
N GLY A 59 6.97 -20.80 -1.81
CA GLY A 59 8.24 -20.29 -2.37
C GLY A 59 9.38 -21.29 -2.26
N ALA A 60 9.51 -21.99 -1.13
CA ALA A 60 10.52 -23.02 -0.92
C ALA A 60 10.30 -24.24 -1.85
N SER A 61 9.05 -24.71 -1.97
CA SER A 61 8.72 -25.82 -2.86
C SER A 61 8.88 -25.46 -4.33
N ALA A 62 8.49 -24.25 -4.73
CA ALA A 62 8.63 -23.77 -6.11
C ALA A 62 10.10 -23.60 -6.53
N ALA A 63 11.02 -23.40 -5.57
CA ALA A 63 12.45 -23.28 -5.83
C ALA A 63 13.15 -24.61 -6.14
N VAL A 64 12.52 -25.73 -5.78
CA VAL A 64 13.06 -27.10 -5.99
C VAL A 64 12.20 -27.92 -6.96
N ALA A 65 11.05 -27.40 -7.36
CA ALA A 65 10.13 -28.09 -8.25
C ALA A 65 10.54 -27.83 -9.71
N ASP A 66 11.32 -28.74 -10.26
CA ASP A 66 11.76 -28.74 -11.65
C ASP A 66 11.06 -29.84 -12.47
N GLY A 67 11.03 -29.67 -13.79
CA GLY A 67 10.52 -30.67 -14.73
C GLY A 67 9.01 -30.61 -15.01
N GLU A 68 8.53 -31.63 -15.74
CA GLU A 68 7.14 -31.69 -16.26
C GLU A 68 6.08 -31.85 -15.17
N ASP A 69 6.45 -32.37 -13.99
CA ASP A 69 5.53 -32.60 -12.87
C ASP A 69 5.47 -31.44 -11.86
N ARG A 70 6.19 -30.33 -12.11
CA ARG A 70 6.25 -29.16 -11.21
C ARG A 70 4.85 -28.70 -10.76
N ASP A 71 3.94 -28.52 -11.70
CA ASP A 71 2.62 -27.95 -11.40
C ASP A 71 1.78 -28.92 -10.54
N LYS A 72 1.91 -30.24 -10.76
CA LYS A 72 1.27 -31.27 -9.92
C LYS A 72 1.81 -31.25 -8.50
N MET A 73 3.12 -31.06 -8.33
CA MET A 73 3.75 -30.97 -7.00
C MET A 73 3.36 -29.69 -6.26
N LEU A 74 3.22 -28.56 -6.97
CA LEU A 74 2.88 -27.28 -6.37
C LEU A 74 1.38 -27.09 -6.11
N GLN A 75 0.52 -27.79 -6.84
CA GLN A 75 -0.94 -27.69 -6.73
C GLN A 75 -1.49 -27.77 -5.29
N PRO A 76 -1.15 -28.77 -4.45
CA PRO A 76 -1.68 -28.83 -3.08
C PRO A 76 -1.24 -27.63 -2.22
N ILE A 77 -0.02 -27.14 -2.42
CA ILE A 77 0.51 -26.00 -1.65
C ILE A 77 -0.12 -24.69 -2.13
N ALA A 78 -0.34 -24.55 -3.45
CA ALA A 78 -1.07 -23.42 -4.00
C ALA A 78 -2.50 -23.36 -3.45
N GLN A 79 -3.19 -24.50 -3.34
CA GLN A 79 -4.50 -24.57 -2.71
C GLN A 79 -4.47 -24.15 -1.24
N GLU A 80 -3.43 -24.54 -0.47
CA GLU A 80 -3.24 -24.05 0.90
C GLU A 80 -3.05 -22.54 0.97
N VAL A 81 -2.29 -21.93 0.04
CA VAL A 81 -2.11 -20.48 -0.06
C VAL A 81 -3.44 -19.78 -0.37
N ILE A 82 -4.23 -20.28 -1.33
CA ILE A 82 -5.53 -19.71 -1.64
C ILE A 82 -6.49 -19.85 -0.45
N LYS A 83 -6.48 -20.99 0.25
CA LYS A 83 -7.33 -21.20 1.42
C LYS A 83 -6.99 -20.23 2.57
N SER A 84 -5.70 -20.03 2.85
CA SER A 84 -5.25 -19.09 3.89
C SER A 84 -5.52 -17.64 3.48
N PHE A 85 -5.37 -17.30 2.21
CA PHE A 85 -5.75 -15.99 1.66
C PHE A 85 -7.25 -15.74 1.78
N THR A 86 -8.11 -16.69 1.40
CA THR A 86 -9.57 -16.58 1.55
C THR A 86 -9.98 -16.39 3.01
N ALA A 87 -9.32 -17.07 3.95
CA ALA A 87 -9.54 -16.85 5.38
C ALA A 87 -9.12 -15.42 5.81
N ALA A 88 -8.02 -14.89 5.26
CA ALA A 88 -7.60 -13.51 5.49
C ALA A 88 -8.63 -12.51 4.97
N VAL A 89 -9.14 -12.72 3.75
CA VAL A 89 -10.17 -11.84 3.18
C VAL A 89 -11.49 -11.93 3.98
N GLY A 90 -11.91 -13.12 4.41
CA GLY A 90 -13.07 -13.27 5.31
C GLY A 90 -12.90 -12.54 6.65
N THR A 91 -11.66 -12.49 7.16
CA THR A 91 -11.31 -11.71 8.35
C THR A 91 -11.42 -10.20 8.08
N LEU A 92 -10.91 -9.71 6.95
CA LEU A 92 -11.05 -8.31 6.52
C LEU A 92 -12.52 -7.91 6.36
N LEU A 93 -13.34 -8.79 5.76
CA LEU A 93 -14.77 -8.58 5.58
C LEU A 93 -15.51 -8.53 6.92
N SER A 94 -15.09 -9.34 7.89
CA SER A 94 -15.64 -9.29 9.24
C SER A 94 -15.31 -7.97 9.95
N MET A 95 -14.09 -7.44 9.75
CA MET A 95 -13.68 -6.13 10.28
C MET A 95 -14.47 -4.96 9.68
N ARG A 96 -14.97 -5.11 8.45
CA ARG A 96 -15.75 -4.07 7.76
C ARG A 96 -16.98 -3.61 8.55
N ARG A 97 -17.65 -4.50 9.29
CA ARG A 97 -18.92 -4.21 10.00
C ARG A 97 -18.81 -3.12 11.09
N GLY A 98 -17.61 -2.77 11.52
CA GLY A 98 -17.35 -1.66 12.45
C GLY A 98 -16.32 -0.66 11.91
N ALA A 99 -15.98 -0.74 10.62
CA ALA A 99 -14.94 0.07 10.02
C ALA A 99 -15.48 1.41 9.52
N GLY A 100 -14.87 2.50 9.98
CA GLY A 100 -15.08 3.81 9.36
C GLY A 100 -14.32 3.95 8.02
N PRO A 101 -14.49 5.08 7.32
CA PRO A 101 -13.97 5.25 5.96
C PRO A 101 -12.45 5.04 5.82
N SER A 102 -11.68 5.48 6.82
CA SER A 102 -10.23 5.33 6.83
C SER A 102 -9.81 3.87 6.95
N LEU A 103 -10.44 3.12 7.86
CA LEU A 103 -10.16 1.69 8.00
C LEU A 103 -10.62 0.93 6.75
N VAL A 104 -11.80 1.19 6.20
CA VAL A 104 -12.27 0.56 4.96
C VAL A 104 -11.29 0.76 3.81
N LYS A 105 -10.79 1.99 3.62
CA LYS A 105 -9.77 2.28 2.61
C LYS A 105 -8.47 1.50 2.86
N GLU A 106 -8.03 1.41 4.11
CA GLU A 106 -6.86 0.60 4.49
C GLU A 106 -7.08 -0.89 4.16
N LEU A 107 -8.24 -1.47 4.52
CA LEU A 107 -8.60 -2.86 4.19
C LEU A 107 -8.55 -3.13 2.68
N GLN A 108 -9.10 -2.20 1.87
CA GLN A 108 -9.08 -2.30 0.41
C GLN A 108 -7.65 -2.28 -0.15
N VAL A 109 -6.81 -1.35 0.31
CA VAL A 109 -5.43 -1.22 -0.18
C VAL A 109 -4.60 -2.45 0.21
N VAL A 110 -4.71 -2.90 1.46
CA VAL A 110 -3.93 -4.04 1.97
C VAL A 110 -4.39 -5.34 1.30
N GLY A 111 -5.69 -5.59 1.22
CA GLY A 111 -6.22 -6.80 0.58
C GLY A 111 -5.92 -6.86 -0.92
N GLY A 112 -6.06 -5.73 -1.63
CA GLY A 112 -5.76 -5.66 -3.06
C GLY A 112 -4.28 -5.85 -3.37
N SER A 113 -3.40 -5.13 -2.68
CA SER A 113 -1.95 -5.28 -2.89
C SER A 113 -1.43 -6.67 -2.51
N LEU A 114 -2.06 -7.35 -1.55
CA LEU A 114 -1.76 -8.74 -1.21
C LEU A 114 -2.23 -9.70 -2.30
N ALA A 115 -3.45 -9.52 -2.84
CA ALA A 115 -3.97 -10.32 -3.93
C ALA A 115 -3.07 -10.22 -5.18
N GLU A 116 -2.67 -9.01 -5.55
CA GLU A 116 -1.75 -8.73 -6.65
C GLU A 116 -0.36 -9.38 -6.43
N ALA A 117 0.16 -9.35 -5.19
CA ALA A 117 1.45 -9.97 -4.90
C ALA A 117 1.40 -11.51 -4.94
N ILE A 118 0.29 -12.12 -4.50
CA ILE A 118 0.06 -13.57 -4.60
C ILE A 118 -0.11 -14.01 -6.06
N ASP A 119 -0.82 -13.21 -6.85
CA ASP A 119 -0.97 -13.43 -8.29
C ASP A 119 0.40 -13.38 -9.00
N ALA A 120 1.16 -12.31 -8.78
CA ALA A 120 2.48 -12.15 -9.36
C ALA A 120 3.46 -13.26 -8.92
N LEU A 121 3.35 -13.75 -7.68
CA LEU A 121 4.08 -14.94 -7.21
C LEU A 121 3.73 -16.17 -8.06
N GLY A 122 2.45 -16.44 -8.29
CA GLY A 122 2.00 -17.56 -9.14
C GLY A 122 2.48 -17.45 -10.59
N ALA A 123 2.39 -16.26 -11.18
CA ALA A 123 2.86 -16.00 -12.54
C ALA A 123 4.38 -16.15 -12.69
N SER A 124 5.13 -15.94 -11.60
CA SER A 124 6.59 -15.99 -11.61
C SER A 124 7.20 -17.40 -11.40
N VAL A 125 6.37 -18.43 -11.17
CA VAL A 125 6.85 -19.80 -10.91
C VAL A 125 7.71 -20.31 -12.07
N GLY A 126 8.92 -20.80 -11.75
CA GLY A 126 9.89 -21.25 -12.75
C GLY A 126 10.68 -20.13 -13.44
N SER A 127 10.45 -18.87 -13.09
CA SER A 127 11.26 -17.74 -13.56
C SER A 127 12.37 -17.37 -12.58
N PRO A 128 13.47 -16.75 -13.04
CA PRO A 128 14.51 -16.21 -12.14
C PRO A 128 13.97 -15.15 -11.16
N SER A 129 12.85 -14.51 -11.48
CA SER A 129 12.23 -13.46 -10.64
C SER A 129 11.36 -13.99 -9.50
N MET A 130 11.21 -15.32 -9.39
CA MET A 130 10.31 -15.95 -8.42
C MET A 130 10.66 -15.60 -6.97
N ALA A 131 11.95 -15.64 -6.61
CA ALA A 131 12.40 -15.30 -5.27
C ALA A 131 12.02 -13.85 -4.88
N THR A 132 12.12 -12.92 -5.83
CA THR A 132 11.71 -11.53 -5.64
C THR A 132 10.20 -11.41 -5.40
N HIS A 133 9.37 -12.12 -6.18
CA HIS A 133 7.91 -12.09 -6.00
C HIS A 133 7.47 -12.77 -4.70
N ALA A 134 8.14 -13.84 -4.29
CA ALA A 134 7.91 -14.47 -2.98
C ALA A 134 8.24 -13.51 -1.83
N GLY A 135 9.35 -12.78 -1.93
CA GLY A 135 9.71 -11.73 -0.98
C GLY A 135 8.67 -10.62 -0.90
N LYS A 136 8.19 -10.13 -2.05
CA LYS A 136 7.11 -9.11 -2.11
C LYS A 136 5.81 -9.63 -1.49
N ALA A 137 5.41 -10.88 -1.77
CA ALA A 137 4.23 -11.47 -1.17
C ALA A 137 4.36 -11.54 0.37
N LEU A 138 5.50 -12.00 0.89
CA LEU A 138 5.76 -12.02 2.34
C LEU A 138 5.78 -10.63 2.97
N GLU A 139 6.29 -9.61 2.26
CA GLU A 139 6.23 -8.23 2.71
C GLU A 139 4.78 -7.74 2.83
N ARG A 140 3.91 -8.06 1.85
CA ARG A 140 2.48 -7.74 1.91
C ARG A 140 1.76 -8.48 3.04
N VAL A 141 2.10 -9.74 3.29
CA VAL A 141 1.58 -10.49 4.47
C VAL A 141 2.01 -9.83 5.78
N LYS A 142 3.26 -9.37 5.89
CA LYS A 142 3.74 -8.61 7.05
C LYS A 142 3.06 -7.25 7.18
N HIS A 143 2.72 -6.61 6.06
CA HIS A 143 1.96 -5.36 6.07
C HIS A 143 0.52 -5.59 6.58
N LEU A 144 -0.12 -6.71 6.18
CA LEU A 144 -1.39 -7.15 6.71
C LEU A 144 -1.34 -7.37 8.23
N GLU A 145 -0.25 -7.92 8.78
CA GLU A 145 -0.07 -8.05 10.24
C GLU A 145 -0.11 -6.69 10.97
N LYS A 146 0.47 -5.67 10.34
CA LYS A 146 0.62 -4.33 10.92
C LYS A 146 -0.59 -3.43 10.67
N MET A 147 -1.59 -3.89 9.93
CA MET A 147 -2.77 -3.08 9.59
C MET A 147 -3.52 -2.64 10.86
N SER A 148 -4.19 -1.49 10.79
CA SER A 148 -5.00 -1.01 11.92
C SER A 148 -6.22 -1.92 12.13
N VAL A 149 -6.49 -2.31 13.38
CA VAL A 149 -7.71 -3.07 13.73
C VAL A 149 -8.89 -2.19 14.14
N GLN A 150 -8.65 -0.88 14.30
CA GLN A 150 -9.63 0.10 14.75
C GLN A 150 -9.60 1.32 13.84
N ASN A 151 -10.76 1.94 13.60
CA ASN A 151 -10.84 3.14 12.79
C ASN A 151 -10.04 4.31 13.38
N ARG A 152 -10.01 4.48 14.72
CA ARG A 152 -9.17 5.50 15.37
C ARG A 152 -7.69 5.30 15.04
N ALA A 153 -7.21 4.06 15.08
CA ALA A 153 -5.82 3.75 14.73
C ALA A 153 -5.54 4.00 13.24
N ALA A 154 -6.48 3.64 12.35
CA ALA A 154 -6.38 3.89 10.92
C ALA A 154 -6.33 5.41 10.60
N VAL A 155 -7.21 6.20 11.23
CA VAL A 155 -7.22 7.66 11.11
C VAL A 155 -5.90 8.24 11.62
N ARG A 156 -5.44 7.86 12.82
CA ARG A 156 -4.17 8.33 13.39
C ARG A 156 -3.00 8.03 12.45
N ARG A 157 -2.94 6.82 11.90
CA ARG A 157 -1.92 6.41 10.93
C ARG A 157 -1.98 7.22 9.63
N CYS A 158 -3.19 7.45 9.12
CA CYS A 158 -3.41 8.29 7.94
C CYS A 158 -2.89 9.71 8.16
N LEU A 159 -3.25 10.32 9.30
CA LEU A 159 -2.80 11.65 9.68
C LEU A 159 -1.27 11.71 9.83
N LEU A 160 -0.66 10.75 10.54
CA LEU A 160 0.80 10.69 10.69
C LEU A 160 1.51 10.53 9.34
N LYS A 161 0.95 9.75 8.41
CA LYS A 161 1.49 9.60 7.05
C LYS A 161 1.41 10.93 6.28
N SER A 162 0.27 11.60 6.32
CA SER A 162 0.10 12.90 5.67
C SER A 162 1.01 13.98 6.27
N LEU A 163 1.21 13.96 7.60
CA LEU A 163 2.14 14.87 8.28
C LEU A 163 3.59 14.60 7.90
N ALA A 164 4.00 13.33 7.80
CA ALA A 164 5.34 12.98 7.31
C ALA A 164 5.56 13.50 5.88
N GLN A 165 4.57 13.32 4.99
CA GLN A 165 4.62 13.85 3.63
C GLN A 165 4.70 15.38 3.59
N LEU A 166 3.92 16.08 4.42
CA LEU A 166 3.99 17.53 4.55
C LEU A 166 5.35 17.99 5.08
N ARG A 167 5.94 17.28 6.04
CA ARG A 167 7.27 17.60 6.56
C ARG A 167 8.34 17.39 5.51
N ASP A 168 8.28 16.29 4.76
CA ASP A 168 9.24 15.98 3.71
C ASP A 168 9.13 17.01 2.56
N ALA A 169 7.91 17.38 2.14
CA ALA A 169 7.68 18.45 1.17
C ALA A 169 8.15 19.83 1.68
N ASN A 170 7.92 20.14 2.97
CA ASN A 170 8.42 21.38 3.56
C ASN A 170 9.95 21.40 3.63
N ARG A 171 10.59 20.26 3.87
CA ARG A 171 12.05 20.15 3.88
C ARG A 171 12.59 20.40 2.48
N GLU A 172 11.99 19.80 1.46
CA GLU A 172 12.34 20.01 0.04
C GLU A 172 12.17 21.49 -0.35
N LEU A 173 11.05 22.13 0.02
CA LEU A 173 10.84 23.57 -0.19
C LEU A 173 11.88 24.43 0.55
N GLN A 174 12.27 24.06 1.76
CA GLN A 174 13.31 24.78 2.51
C GLN A 174 14.71 24.59 1.90
N GLU A 175 14.99 23.41 1.33
CA GLU A 175 16.23 23.14 0.61
C GLU A 175 16.28 23.98 -0.68
N GLY A 176 15.19 24.05 -1.46
CA GLY A 176 15.10 24.93 -2.63
C GLY A 176 15.15 26.43 -2.28
N LEU A 177 14.65 26.83 -1.10
CA LEU A 177 14.82 28.20 -0.60
C LEU A 177 16.24 28.55 -0.15
N ARG A 178 17.09 27.53 0.08
CA ARG A 178 18.50 27.70 0.50
C ARG A 178 19.47 27.62 -0.67
N GLU A 179 19.01 27.24 -1.86
CA GLU A 179 19.80 27.43 -3.08
C GLU A 179 19.94 28.95 -3.29
N ASP A 180 21.14 29.43 -2.95
CA ASP A 180 21.49 30.84 -2.86
C ASP A 180 21.44 31.52 -4.24
N PRO A 181 21.08 32.82 -4.30
CA PRO A 181 21.12 33.68 -5.49
C PRO A 181 22.56 34.02 -5.96
N ALA A 182 23.52 33.12 -5.73
CA ALA A 182 24.93 33.31 -6.08
C ALA A 182 25.30 32.86 -7.51
N ASP A 183 24.30 32.45 -8.30
CA ASP A 183 24.44 32.20 -9.76
C ASP A 183 23.64 33.20 -10.60
N ALA A 184 23.46 34.43 -10.08
CA ALA A 184 23.20 35.59 -10.93
C ALA A 184 24.52 36.07 -11.53
N GLY A 185 25.14 35.20 -12.34
CA GLY A 185 26.18 35.57 -13.29
C GLY A 185 25.59 36.48 -14.37
N GLU A 186 26.35 37.52 -14.68
CA GLU A 186 26.03 38.64 -15.56
C GLU A 186 25.46 38.25 -16.94
N ASP A 187 24.52 39.08 -17.40
CA ASP A 187 24.17 39.43 -18.79
C ASP A 187 24.47 38.42 -19.91
N ASP A 188 23.40 37.92 -20.55
CA ASP A 188 23.31 38.07 -22.01
C ASP A 188 21.83 38.23 -22.40
N GLU A 189 21.50 39.44 -22.85
CA GLU A 189 20.28 39.76 -23.59
C GLU A 189 20.33 39.00 -24.93
N GLU A 190 19.33 38.15 -25.23
CA GLU A 190 18.63 38.13 -26.54
C GLU A 190 17.59 36.98 -26.64
N ASP A 191 16.41 37.35 -27.16
CA ASP A 191 15.40 36.56 -27.87
C ASP A 191 14.44 35.57 -27.15
N ILE A 192 13.34 36.15 -26.64
CA ILE A 192 11.99 36.11 -27.26
C ILE A 192 11.42 34.76 -27.78
N PHE A 193 10.26 34.39 -27.19
CA PHE A 193 9.20 33.45 -27.59
C PHE A 193 9.40 31.93 -27.40
N SER A 194 8.96 31.45 -26.23
CA SER A 194 8.35 30.12 -26.07
C SER A 194 7.26 30.18 -25.00
N ASP A 195 6.01 30.22 -25.45
CA ASP A 195 4.78 30.14 -24.67
C ASP A 195 4.45 28.65 -24.46
N ASP A 196 4.93 28.04 -23.37
CA ASP A 196 4.44 26.73 -22.90
C ASP A 196 4.76 26.54 -21.40
N LEU A 197 3.84 27.00 -20.54
CA LEU A 197 3.58 26.52 -19.17
C LEU A 197 4.78 26.34 -18.22
N ASP A 198 5.64 27.36 -18.08
CA ASP A 198 6.61 27.45 -16.99
C ASP A 198 5.91 27.79 -15.66
N PHE A 199 5.48 26.74 -14.94
CA PHE A 199 5.15 26.85 -13.52
C PHE A 199 6.46 26.93 -12.70
N HIS A 200 7.05 28.12 -12.74
CA HIS A 200 7.92 28.78 -11.76
C HIS A 200 9.22 28.12 -11.29
N ASP A 201 10.33 28.66 -11.82
CA ASP A 201 11.61 28.90 -11.12
C ASP A 201 11.63 30.28 -10.42
N SER A 202 10.45 30.83 -10.08
CA SER A 202 10.36 32.12 -9.38
C SER A 202 10.50 31.93 -7.88
N PRO A 203 11.41 32.65 -7.20
CA PRO A 203 11.58 32.52 -5.77
C PRO A 203 10.30 32.90 -5.02
N LEU A 204 9.87 32.04 -4.10
CA LEU A 204 8.67 32.24 -3.27
C LEU A 204 8.68 33.62 -2.62
N ASP A 205 7.53 34.29 -2.67
CA ASP A 205 7.36 35.60 -2.08
C ASP A 205 7.35 35.54 -0.52
N ALA A 206 7.41 36.69 0.13
CA ALA A 206 7.45 36.75 1.60
C ALA A 206 6.17 36.22 2.28
N THR A 207 5.05 36.24 1.57
CA THR A 207 3.74 35.77 2.04
C THR A 207 3.67 34.24 1.96
N GLU A 208 4.14 33.66 0.87
CA GLU A 208 4.26 32.22 0.64
C GLU A 208 5.25 31.61 1.64
N LYS A 209 6.41 32.26 1.86
CA LYS A 209 7.37 31.85 2.90
C LYS A 209 6.74 31.82 4.29
N ARG A 210 5.90 32.80 4.64
CA ARG A 210 5.17 32.81 5.92
C ARG A 210 4.10 31.72 5.99
N LEU A 211 3.40 31.45 4.88
CA LEU A 211 2.40 30.39 4.81
C LEU A 211 3.04 29.02 5.02
N VAL A 212 4.17 28.74 4.35
CA VAL A 212 4.95 27.50 4.53
C VAL A 212 5.39 27.33 5.99
N GLN A 213 5.91 28.39 6.62
CA GLN A 213 6.29 28.35 8.04
C GLN A 213 5.09 28.12 8.99
N ALA A 214 3.92 28.69 8.68
CA ALA A 214 2.71 28.48 9.47
C ALA A 214 2.19 27.04 9.33
N ILE A 215 2.18 26.50 8.11
CA ILE A 215 1.81 25.10 7.84
C ILE A 215 2.75 24.15 8.57
N LEU A 216 4.06 24.43 8.58
CA LEU A 216 5.04 23.64 9.31
C LEU A 216 4.76 23.62 10.82
N LYS A 217 4.49 24.78 11.42
CA LYS A 217 4.15 24.88 12.84
C LYS A 217 2.87 24.12 13.19
N VAL A 218 1.82 24.27 12.38
CA VAL A 218 0.55 23.54 12.58
C VAL A 218 0.77 22.04 12.43
N SER A 219 1.59 21.61 11.47
CA SER A 219 1.92 20.20 11.26
C SER A 219 2.65 19.59 12.46
N LEU A 220 3.63 20.31 13.01
CA LEU A 220 4.37 19.87 14.21
C LEU A 220 3.44 19.79 15.44
N LEU A 221 2.62 20.81 15.68
CA LEU A 221 1.66 20.82 16.79
C LEU A 221 0.63 19.69 16.67
N ALA A 222 0.14 19.42 15.45
CA ALA A 222 -0.77 18.30 15.20
C ALA A 222 -0.08 16.94 15.43
N GLU A 223 1.20 16.81 15.09
CA GLU A 223 1.97 15.59 15.33
C GLU A 223 2.12 15.32 16.84
N ASP A 224 2.44 16.34 17.63
CA ASP A 224 2.61 16.22 19.08
C ASP A 224 1.28 15.84 19.78
N LEU A 225 0.18 16.50 19.41
CA LEU A 225 -1.18 16.14 19.87
C LEU A 225 -1.59 14.72 19.50
N LEU A 226 -1.13 14.21 18.35
CA LEU A 226 -1.40 12.86 17.90
C LEU A 226 -0.43 11.83 18.49
N LYS A 227 0.65 12.21 19.18
CA LYS A 227 1.57 11.29 19.85
C LYS A 227 1.10 10.92 21.26
N GLU A 228 0.44 11.85 21.95
CA GLU A 228 -0.28 11.62 23.23
C GLU A 228 -1.44 10.60 23.08
#